data_AF-A0A945T9J5-F1
#
_entry.id   AF-A0A945T9J5-F1
#
_cell.length_a   1.000
_cell.length_b   1.000
_cell.length_c   1.000
_cell.angle_alpha   90.00
_cell.angle_beta   90.00
_cell.angle_gamma   90.00
#
_symmetry.space_group_name_H-M   'P 1'
#
loop_
_entity.id
_entity.type
_entity.pdbx_description
1 polymer ?
#
loop_
_entity_poly.entity_id
_entity_poly.type
_entity_poly.pdbx_seq_one_letter_code
_entity_poly.pdbx_strand_id
1 'polypeptide(L)' 'MSSRWTEQPDQQGHFGIYGGIFASETLMAPLQELTDAYTRYMEDE' A
#
# COMPACT_ATOMS: atom_id res chain seq x y z
N MET A 1 -16.26 -5.35 -19.10
CA MET A 1 -14.79 -5.38 -18.93
C MET A 1 -14.50 -4.84 -17.55
N SER A 2 -14.30 -5.70 -16.55
CA SER A 2 -13.91 -5.24 -15.21
C SER A 2 -12.45 -4.82 -15.29
N SER A 3 -12.18 -3.53 -15.14
CA SER A 3 -10.81 -3.02 -15.15
C SER A 3 -10.13 -3.47 -13.87
N ARG A 4 -9.26 -4.47 -13.98
CA ARG A 4 -8.34 -4.95 -12.91
C ARG A 4 -7.54 -3.82 -12.23
N TRP A 5 -7.59 -2.61 -12.76
CA TRP A 5 -7.00 -1.37 -12.27
C TRP A 5 -7.67 -0.80 -11.01
N THR A 6 -8.96 -1.04 -10.75
CA THR A 6 -9.65 -0.53 -9.55
C THR A 6 -9.36 -1.34 -8.28
N GLU A 7 -8.75 -2.52 -8.39
CA GLU A 7 -8.45 -3.43 -7.28
C GLU A 7 -6.94 -3.50 -6.97
N GLN A 8 -6.17 -2.53 -7.45
CA GLN A 8 -4.73 -2.41 -7.20
C GLN A 8 -4.41 -1.14 -6.39
N PRO A 9 -3.36 -1.16 -5.55
CA PRO A 9 -2.45 -2.28 -5.29
C PRO A 9 -3.10 -3.41 -4.46
N ASP A 10 -2.48 -4.61 -4.47
CA ASP A 10 -2.85 -5.68 -3.54
C ASP A 10 -2.47 -5.32 -2.08
N GLN A 11 -2.85 -6.15 -1.12
CA GLN A 11 -2.57 -5.92 0.30
C GLN A 11 -1.06 -5.86 0.63
N GLN A 12 -0.21 -6.37 -0.24
CA GLN A 12 1.25 -6.35 -0.09
C GLN A 12 1.88 -5.16 -0.84
N GLY A 13 1.08 -4.32 -1.49
CA GLY A 13 1.55 -3.17 -2.26
C GLY A 13 1.95 -3.50 -3.70
N HIS A 14 1.55 -4.64 -4.25
CA HIS A 14 1.87 -5.02 -5.63
C HIS A 14 0.83 -4.53 -6.63
N PHE A 15 1.33 -4.05 -7.77
CA PHE A 15 0.58 -3.83 -9.01
C PHE A 15 0.94 -4.95 -9.98
N GLY A 16 0.24 -6.08 -9.87
CA GLY A 16 0.60 -7.30 -10.60
C GLY A 16 1.96 -7.84 -10.14
N ILE A 17 2.96 -7.86 -11.02
CA ILE A 17 4.32 -8.36 -10.69
C ILE A 17 5.27 -7.26 -10.17
N TYR A 18 4.78 -6.02 -10.08
CA TYR A 18 5.58 -4.85 -9.73
C TYR A 18 5.18 -4.31 -8.37
N GLY A 19 6.06 -3.55 -7.71
CA GLY A 19 5.79 -2.93 -6.42
C GLY A 19 6.21 -3.81 -5.24
N GLY A 20 5.43 -3.78 -4.17
CA GLY A 20 5.81 -4.34 -2.88
C GLY A 20 6.75 -3.43 -2.09
N ILE A 21 7.22 -3.93 -0.94
CA ILE A 21 8.10 -3.19 -0.03
C ILE A 21 9.48 -3.85 -0.03
N PHE A 22 10.46 -3.18 -0.64
CA PHE A 22 11.88 -3.59 -0.59
C PHE A 22 12.67 -2.55 0.22
N ALA A 23 12.62 -2.69 1.54
CA ALA A 23 13.28 -1.82 2.51
C ALA A 23 13.96 -2.65 3.60
N SER A 24 14.83 -2.03 4.40
CA SER A 24 15.41 -2.70 5.57
C SER A 24 14.34 -3.02 6.61
N GLU A 25 14.55 -4.08 7.39
CA GLU A 25 13.62 -4.48 8.47
C GLU A 25 13.34 -3.34 9.45
N THR A 26 14.35 -2.51 9.74
CA THR A 26 14.24 -1.32 10.60
C THR A 26 13.23 -0.28 10.09
N LEU A 27 12.86 -0.32 8.81
CA LEU A 27 11.89 0.58 8.19
C LEU A 27 10.49 -0.01 8.14
N MET A 28 10.29 -1.30 8.42
CA MET A 28 8.98 -1.93 8.31
C MET A 28 7.96 -1.33 9.28
N ALA A 29 8.36 -1.11 10.54
CA ALA A 29 7.49 -0.52 11.56
C ALA A 29 7.02 0.92 11.19
N PRO A 30 7.90 1.88 10.85
CA PRO A 30 7.46 3.21 10.47
C PRO A 30 6.68 3.25 9.14
N LEU A 31 6.95 2.34 8.20
CA LEU A 31 6.18 2.25 6.95
C LEU A 31 4.74 1.75 7.21
N GLN A 32 4.57 0.82 8.15
CA GLN A 32 3.23 0.36 8.55
C GLN A 32 2.45 1.49 9.23
N GLU A 33 3.07 2.19 10.18
CA GLU A 33 2.44 3.34 10.86
C GLU A 33 2.02 4.42 9.87
N LEU A 34 2.88 4.73 8.90
CA LEU A 34 2.56 5.68 7.84
C LEU A 34 1.37 5.22 6.99
N THR A 35 1.32 3.93 6.64
CA THR A 35 0.22 3.35 5.84
C THR A 35 -1.10 3.42 6.60
N ASP A 36 -1.08 3.12 7.89
CA ASP A 36 -2.26 3.17 8.76
C ASP A 36 -2.76 4.61 8.93
N ALA A 37 -1.84 5.56 9.16
CA ALA A 37 -2.17 6.98 9.24
C ALA A 37 -2.72 7.51 7.91
N TYR A 38 -2.08 7.17 6.79
CA TYR A 38 -2.54 7.55 5.46
C TYR A 38 -3.95 7.02 5.18
N THR A 39 -4.20 5.74 5.45
CA THR A 39 -5.52 5.12 5.24
C THR A 39 -6.59 5.81 6.08
N ARG A 40 -6.29 6.15 7.33
CA ARG A 40 -7.21 6.89 8.21
C ARG A 40 -7.60 8.25 7.64
N TYR A 41 -6.64 9.00 7.12
CA TYR A 41 -6.86 10.37 6.65
C TYR A 41 -7.21 10.48 5.17
N MET A 42 -7.09 9.41 4.39
CA MET A 42 -7.45 9.42 2.95
C MET A 42 -8.96 9.65 2.74
N GLU A 43 -9.78 9.21 3.69
CA GLU A 43 -11.24 9.35 3.64
C GLU A 43 -11.75 10.61 4.37
N ASP A 44 -10.86 11.35 5.05
CA ASP A 44 -11.19 12.65 5.65
C ASP A 44 -11.14 13.74 4.54
N GLU A 45 -12.26 14.45 4.33
CA GLU A 45 -12.35 15.65 3.45
C GLU A 45 -11.64 16.89 4.02
#